data_AF-A0A1F0B420-F1
#
_entry.id   AF-A0A1F0B420-F1
#
_cell.length_a   1.000
_cell.length_b   1.000
_cell.length_c   1.000
_cell.angle_alpha   90.00
_cell.angle_beta   90.00
_cell.angle_gamma   90.00
#
_symmetry.space_group_name_H-M   'P 1'
#
loop_
_entity.id
_entity.type
_entity.pdbx_description
1 polymer ?
#
loop_
_entity_poly.entity_id
_entity_poly.type
_entity_poly.pdbx_seq_one_letter_code
_entity_poly.pdbx_strand_id
1 'polypeptide(L)' 'MSEVKGCDEFSPQNTYGTYQIEQQLNKSWTEGVGKNKTTIYKYPILNSYIVSLKEELKQYYNSYLLPKIFEYELLK' A
#
# COMPACT_ATOMS: atom_id res chain seq x y z
N MET A 1 0.03 -2.06 12.65
CA MET A 1 0.89 -3.29 12.76
C MET A 1 0.16 -4.43 13.46
N SER A 2 -0.88 -4.15 14.25
CA SER A 2 -1.83 -5.14 14.78
C SER A 2 -2.66 -5.80 13.70
N GLU A 3 -3.03 -5.06 12.65
CA GLU A 3 -3.93 -5.53 11.59
C GLU A 3 -3.32 -6.67 10.77
N VAL A 4 -2.04 -6.53 10.43
CA VAL A 4 -1.27 -7.51 9.66
C VAL A 4 -1.21 -8.87 10.37
N LYS A 5 -1.07 -8.85 11.71
CA LYS A 5 -1.02 -10.07 12.52
C LYS A 5 -2.37 -10.78 12.64
N GLY A 6 -3.46 -10.08 12.31
CA GLY A 6 -4.81 -10.63 12.30
C GLY A 6 -5.23 -11.24 10.96
N CYS A 7 -4.39 -11.17 9.93
CA CYS A 7 -4.67 -11.80 8.64
C CYS A 7 -4.40 -13.30 8.68
N ASP A 8 -5.28 -14.11 8.11
CA ASP A 8 -5.11 -15.57 8.00
C ASP A 8 -3.82 -15.94 7.23
N GLU A 9 -3.42 -15.10 6.28
CA GLU A 9 -2.24 -15.27 5.42
C GLU A 9 -0.93 -14.84 6.11
N PHE A 10 -1.01 -14.36 7.34
CA PHE A 10 0.17 -13.94 8.11
C PHE A 10 0.96 -15.14 8.62
N SER A 11 2.25 -15.18 8.27
CA SER A 11 3.21 -16.15 8.80
C SER A 11 4.29 -15.42 9.59
N PRO A 12 4.47 -15.71 10.89
CA PRO A 12 5.48 -15.05 11.71
C PRO A 12 6.93 -15.35 11.28
N GLN A 13 7.13 -16.37 10.43
CA GLN A 13 8.42 -16.75 9.85
C GLN A 13 8.87 -15.77 8.75
N ASN A 14 7.94 -14.97 8.21
CA ASN A 14 8.18 -14.11 7.05
C ASN A 14 8.43 -12.65 7.46
N THR A 15 9.36 -12.00 6.76
CA THR A 15 9.55 -10.55 6.87
C THR A 15 8.66 -9.84 5.85
N TYR A 16 7.71 -9.06 6.34
CA TYR A 16 6.77 -8.33 5.50
C TYR A 16 7.20 -6.88 5.30
N GLY A 17 7.80 -6.59 4.14
CA GLY A 17 7.94 -5.24 3.63
C GLY A 17 6.64 -4.75 2.97
N THR A 18 6.59 -3.48 2.57
CA THR A 18 5.41 -2.87 1.92
C THR A 18 4.94 -3.66 0.69
N TYR A 19 5.89 -4.12 -0.13
CA TYR A 19 5.61 -4.96 -1.30
C TYR A 19 4.99 -6.31 -0.91
N GLN A 20 5.57 -7.00 0.07
CA GLN A 20 5.07 -8.28 0.54
C GLN A 20 3.67 -8.14 1.16
N ILE A 21 3.41 -7.05 1.90
CA ILE A 21 2.07 -6.77 2.46
C ILE A 21 1.06 -6.62 1.34
N GLU A 22 1.36 -5.83 0.30
CA GLU A 22 0.46 -5.60 -0.82
C GLU A 22 0.16 -6.88 -1.62
N GLN A 23 1.16 -7.72 -1.86
CA GLN A 23 1.00 -8.93 -2.68
C GLN A 23 0.41 -10.11 -1.90
N GLN A 24 0.86 -10.29 -0.66
CA GLN A 24 0.59 -11.51 0.10
C GLN A 24 -0.57 -11.35 1.07
N LEU A 25 -0.77 -10.15 1.63
CA LEU A 25 -1.75 -9.91 2.69
C LEU A 25 -2.95 -9.06 2.23
N ASN A 26 -2.75 -8.09 1.33
CA ASN A 26 -3.82 -7.24 0.82
C ASN A 26 -4.69 -7.95 -0.23
N LYS A 27 -5.32 -9.06 0.17
CA LYS A 27 -6.15 -9.87 -0.72
C LYS A 27 -7.41 -9.12 -1.14
N SER A 28 -7.71 -9.19 -2.44
CA SER A 28 -8.93 -8.65 -3.02
C SER A 28 -9.45 -9.55 -4.14
N TRP A 29 -10.72 -9.39 -4.45
CA TRP A 29 -11.36 -9.99 -5.60
C TRP A 29 -12.29 -8.98 -6.25
N THR A 30 -12.61 -9.21 -7.52
CA THR A 30 -13.54 -8.35 -8.26
C THR A 30 -14.90 -9.02 -8.29
N GLU A 31 -15.92 -8.31 -7.84
CA GLU A 31 -17.32 -8.73 -8.00
C GLU A 31 -18.04 -7.86 -9.03
N GLY A 32 -19.12 -8.42 -9.61
CA GLY A 32 -19.95 -7.75 -10.59
C GLY A 32 -19.63 -8.11 -12.05
N VAL A 33 -20.47 -7.61 -12.96
CA VAL A 33 -20.43 -7.93 -14.39
C VAL A 33 -20.40 -6.64 -15.22
N GLY A 34 -19.63 -6.65 -16.31
CA GLY A 34 -19.55 -5.53 -17.24
C GLY A 34 -18.98 -4.26 -16.61
N LYS A 35 -19.75 -3.17 -16.65
CA LYS A 35 -19.36 -1.84 -16.12
C LYS A 35 -19.48 -1.71 -14.60
N ASN A 36 -20.17 -2.64 -13.94
CA ASN A 36 -20.40 -2.60 -12.49
C ASN A 36 -19.40 -3.47 -11.73
N LYS A 37 -18.15 -3.54 -12.21
CA LYS A 37 -17.09 -4.27 -11.52
C LYS A 37 -16.60 -3.45 -10.33
N THR A 38 -16.54 -4.06 -9.16
CA THR A 38 -16.02 -3.44 -7.94
C THR A 38 -15.01 -4.36 -7.30
N THR A 39 -13.87 -3.79 -6.89
CA THR A 39 -12.84 -4.52 -6.15
C THR A 39 -13.21 -4.53 -4.68
N ILE A 40 -13.37 -5.72 -4.11
CA ILE A 40 -13.65 -5.93 -2.69
C ILE A 40 -12.39 -6.47 -2.03
N TYR A 41 -12.01 -5.87 -0.91
CA TYR A 41 -10.83 -6.26 -0.15
C TYR A 41 -11.22 -7.16 1.02
N LYS A 42 -10.48 -8.25 1.23
CA LYS A 42 -10.67 -9.17 2.36
C LYS A 42 -10.48 -8.45 3.70
N TYR A 43 -9.51 -7.54 3.75
CA TYR A 43 -9.21 -6.72 4.92
C TYR A 43 -9.26 -5.22 4.55
N PRO A 44 -10.45 -4.59 4.53
CA PRO A 44 -10.61 -3.20 4.08
C PRO A 44 -9.80 -2.19 4.90
N ILE A 45 -9.67 -2.42 6.21
CA ILE A 45 -8.91 -1.56 7.12
C ILE A 45 -7.41 -1.61 6.79
N LEU A 46 -6.86 -2.82 6.57
CA LEU A 46 -5.48 -2.99 6.14
C LEU A 46 -5.22 -2.26 4.82
N ASN A 47 -6.12 -2.44 3.84
CA ASN A 47 -6.03 -1.73 2.57
C ASN A 47 -6.06 -0.20 2.77
N SER A 48 -6.94 0.30 3.64
CA SER A 48 -7.01 1.72 3.95
C SER A 48 -5.67 2.25 4.48
N TYR A 49 -5.02 1.54 5.40
CA TYR A 49 -3.71 1.95 5.92
C TYR A 49 -2.62 1.93 4.84
N ILE A 50 -2.63 0.95 3.95
CA ILE A 50 -1.69 0.90 2.81
C ILE A 50 -1.91 2.12 1.90
N VAL A 51 -3.16 2.46 1.60
CA VAL A 51 -3.51 3.62 0.76
C VAL A 51 -3.06 4.93 1.42
N SER A 52 -3.38 5.13 2.70
CA SER A 52 -2.96 6.33 3.45
C SER A 52 -1.45 6.48 3.47
N LEU A 53 -0.70 5.41 3.76
CA LEU A 53 0.76 5.44 3.77
C LEU A 53 1.35 5.82 2.40
N LYS A 54 0.79 5.29 1.30
CA LYS A 54 1.23 5.65 -0.06
C LYS A 54 1.00 7.13 -0.36
N GLU A 55 -0.15 7.66 0.06
CA GLU A 55 -0.48 9.07 -0.14
C GLU A 55 0.45 9.99 0.68
N GLU A 56 0.69 9.67 1.95
CA GLU A 56 1.63 10.40 2.80
C GLU A 56 3.05 10.38 2.24
N LEU A 57 3.52 9.22 1.76
CA LEU A 57 4.84 9.10 1.12
C LEU A 57 4.93 9.95 -0.15
N LYS A 58 3.86 9.96 -0.97
CA LYS A 58 3.79 10.78 -2.17
C LYS A 58 3.82 12.27 -1.83
N GLN A 59 3.08 12.69 -0.80
CA GLN A 59 3.09 14.07 -0.33
C GLN A 59 4.48 14.46 0.19
N TYR A 60 5.10 13.62 1.02
CA TYR A 60 6.45 13.86 1.52
C TYR A 60 7.47 13.97 0.39
N TYR A 61 7.40 13.05 -0.59
CA TYR A 61 8.25 13.08 -1.77
C TYR A 61 8.13 14.42 -2.49
N ASN A 62 6.90 14.87 -2.79
CA ASN A 62 6.69 16.09 -3.57
C ASN A 62 7.01 17.38 -2.79
N SER A 63 6.70 17.41 -1.49
CA SER A 63 6.84 18.63 -0.68
C SER A 63 8.25 18.85 -0.13
N TYR A 64 9.02 17.79 0.09
CA TYR A 64 10.32 17.89 0.76
C TYR A 64 11.47 17.28 -0.04
N LEU A 65 11.27 16.10 -0.63
CA LEU A 65 12.37 15.39 -1.28
C LEU A 65 12.62 15.93 -2.68
N LEU A 66 11.57 16.15 -3.47
CA LEU A 66 11.66 16.64 -4.85
C LEU A 66 12.33 18.03 -4.93
N PRO A 67 11.98 19.03 -4.09
CA PRO A 67 12.68 20.31 -4.08
C PRO A 67 14.18 20.17 -3.77
N LYS A 68 14.55 19.30 -2.82
CA LYS A 68 15.96 19.04 -2.49
C LYS A 68 16.68 18.33 -3.64
N ILE A 69 16.05 17.36 -4.28
CA ILE A 69 16.62 16.68 -5.44
C ILE A 69 16.93 17.66 -6.57
N PHE A 70 16.05 18.64 -6.80
CA PHE A 70 16.29 19.72 -7.75
C PHE A 70 17.37 20.71 -7.27
N GLU A 71 17.38 21.09 -5.99
CA GLU A 71 18.42 21.94 -5.39
C GLU A 71 19.82 21.38 -5.60
N TYR A 72 19.98 20.06 -5.42
CA TYR A 72 21.26 19.37 -5.60
C TYR A 72 21.50 18.86 -7.03
N GLU A 73 20.65 19.22 -8.00
CA GLU A 73 20.73 18.76 -9.41
C GLU A 73 20.89 17.23 -9.57
N LEU A 74 20.33 16.44 -8.65
CA LEU A 74 20.47 14.97 -8.63
C LEU A 74 19.63 14.29 -9.71
N LEU A 75 18.67 15.00 -10.29
CA LEU A 75 17.96 14.62 -11.51
C LEU A 75 18.30 15.65 -12.59
N LYS A 76 18.79 15.16 -13.74
CA LYS A 76 19.02 15.98 -14.94
C LYS A 76 17.73 16.27 -15.69
#